data_AF-A0A6L4B1Y3-F1
#
_entry.id   AF-A0A6L4B1Y3-F1
#
_cell.length_a   1.000
_cell.length_b   1.000
_cell.length_c   1.000
_cell.angle_alpha   90.00
_cell.angle_beta   90.00
_cell.angle_gamma   90.00
#
_symmetry.space_group_name_H-M   'P 1'
#
loop_
_entity.id
_entity.type
_entity.pdbx_description
1 polymer ?
#
loop_
_entity_poly.entity_id
_entity_poly.type
_entity_poly.pdbx_seq_one_letter_code
_entity_poly.pdbx_strand_id
1 'polypeptide(L)' 'MRQAIVGVLIFLNAVVLLGQLWPAGAPPFARGVNIAFLVGSLAFFVSVLLREMTASRPRDEAGEGDS' A
#
# COMPACT_ATOMS: atom_id res chain seq x y z
N MET A 1 -25.74 9.70 -12.13
CA MET A 1 -24.53 8.97 -12.58
C MET A 1 -23.44 8.90 -11.52
N ARG A 2 -22.95 10.03 -10.98
CA ARG A 2 -21.88 10.04 -9.95
C ARG A 2 -22.19 9.17 -8.72
N GLN A 3 -23.43 9.21 -8.22
CA GLN A 3 -23.85 8.42 -7.05
C GLN A 3 -23.91 6.92 -7.31
N ALA A 4 -24.27 6.50 -8.54
CA ALA A 4 -24.28 5.09 -8.91
C ALA A 4 -22.86 4.52 -8.97
N ILE A 5 -21.91 5.28 -9.52
CA ILE A 5 -20.50 4.91 -9.57
C ILE A 5 -19.94 4.75 -8.15
N VAL A 6 -20.23 5.71 -7.26
CA VAL A 6 -19.81 5.64 -5.85
C VAL A 6 -20.44 4.45 -5.13
N GLY A 7 -21.73 4.16 -5.37
CA GLY A 7 -22.40 2.98 -4.81
C GLY A 7 -21.76 1.66 -5.26
N VAL A 8 -21.43 1.55 -6.55
CA VAL A 8 -20.72 0.39 -7.11
C VAL A 8 -19.33 0.26 -6.50
N LEU A 9 -18.58 1.35 -6.35
CA LEU A 9 -17.26 1.36 -5.72
C LEU A 9 -17.32 0.89 -4.25
N ILE A 10 -18.30 1.36 -3.48
CA ILE A 10 -18.49 0.94 -2.08
C ILE A 10 -18.82 -0.56 -2.02
N PHE A 11 -19.73 -1.04 -2.87
CA PHE A 11 -20.10 -2.45 -2.91
C PHE A 11 -18.90 -3.34 -3.28
N LEU A 12 -18.15 -2.98 -4.32
CA LEU A 12 -16.96 -3.72 -4.74
C LEU A 12 -15.91 -3.75 -3.63
N ASN A 13 -15.68 -2.63 -2.93
CA ASN A 13 -14.77 -2.60 -1.78
C ASN A 13 -15.26 -3.49 -0.63
N ALA A 14 -16.56 -3.49 -0.34
CA ALA A 14 -17.14 -4.36 0.70
C ALA A 14 -16.99 -5.85 0.36
N VAL A 15 -17.20 -6.24 -0.90
CA VAL A 15 -16.97 -7.62 -1.37
C VAL A 15 -15.50 -8.01 -1.26
N VAL A 16 -14.59 -7.10 -1.60
CA VAL A 16 -13.15 -7.31 -1.47
C VAL A 16 -12.74 -7.51 -0.01
N LEU A 17 -13.22 -6.64 0.90
CA LEU A 17 -13.04 -6.74 2.35
C LEU A 17 -13.60 -8.05 2.91
N LEU A 18 -14.81 -8.42 2.50
CA LEU A 18 -15.43 -9.68 2.91
C LEU A 18 -14.62 -10.87 2.40
N GLY A 19 -14.02 -10.76 1.21
CA GLY A 19 -13.11 -11.77 0.68
C GLY A 19 -11.76 -11.86 1.40
N GLN A 20 -11.32 -10.79 2.09
CA GLN A 20 -10.18 -10.84 3.01
C GLN A 20 -10.57 -11.56 4.31
N LEU A 21 -11.77 -11.33 4.82
CA LEU A 21 -12.24 -11.87 6.11
C LEU A 21 -12.75 -13.32 6.02
N TRP A 22 -13.43 -13.65 4.92
CA TRP A 22 -14.01 -14.97 4.65
C TRP A 22 -13.64 -15.45 3.23
N PRO A 23 -12.43 -16.02 3.06
CA PRO A 23 -11.91 -16.39 1.75
C PRO A 23 -12.69 -17.52 1.05
N ALA A 24 -13.41 -18.35 1.81
CA ALA A 24 -14.16 -19.50 1.30
C ALA A 24 -15.46 -19.12 0.57
N GLY A 25 -16.07 -17.98 0.93
CA GLY A 25 -17.31 -17.47 0.31
C GLY A 25 -17.07 -16.30 -0.65
N ALA A 26 -15.81 -15.94 -0.86
CA ALA A 26 -15.43 -14.83 -1.72
C ALA A 26 -15.43 -15.23 -3.21
N PRO A 27 -15.87 -14.35 -4.11
CA PRO A 27 -15.67 -14.54 -5.54
C PRO A 27 -14.17 -14.69 -5.88
N PRO A 28 -13.80 -15.50 -6.89
CA PRO A 28 -12.40 -15.75 -7.24
C PRO A 28 -11.65 -14.47 -7.65
N PHE A 29 -12.32 -13.47 -8.20
CA PHE A 29 -11.70 -12.18 -8.56
C PHE A 29 -11.27 -11.35 -7.33
N ALA A 30 -11.96 -11.48 -6.19
CA ALA A 30 -11.64 -10.73 -4.96
C ALA A 30 -10.26 -11.14 -4.42
N ARG A 31 -9.87 -12.41 -4.57
CA ARG A 31 -8.51 -12.86 -4.25
C ARG A 31 -7.46 -12.17 -5.11
N GLY A 32 -7.70 -12.05 -6.41
CA GLY A 32 -6.76 -11.39 -7.33
C GLY A 32 -6.52 -9.93 -6.96
N VAL A 33 -7.59 -9.17 -6.72
CA VAL A 33 -7.52 -7.75 -6.30
C VAL A 33 -6.80 -7.61 -4.96
N ASN A 34 -7.14 -8.47 -3.98
CA ASN A 34 -6.48 -8.46 -2.68
C ASN A 34 -4.99 -8.73 -2.78
N ILE A 35 -4.59 -9.78 -3.50
CA ILE A 35 -3.18 -10.13 -3.66
C ILE A 35 -2.43 -8.98 -4.35
N ALA A 36 -2.99 -8.41 -5.42
CA ALA A 36 -2.39 -7.26 -6.10
C ALA A 36 -2.24 -6.05 -5.17
N PHE A 37 -3.27 -5.75 -4.37
CA PHE A 37 -3.22 -4.64 -3.40
C PHE A 37 -2.19 -4.90 -2.29
N LEU A 38 -2.12 -6.12 -1.78
CA LEU A 38 -1.21 -6.51 -0.70
C LEU A 38 0.25 -6.44 -1.17
N VAL A 39 0.54 -6.99 -2.35
CA VAL A 39 1.87 -6.95 -2.97
C VAL A 39 2.29 -5.51 -3.29
N GLY A 40 1.39 -4.71 -3.88
CA GLY A 40 1.65 -3.31 -4.19
C GLY A 40 1.93 -2.47 -2.94
N SER A 41 1.12 -2.65 -1.89
CA SER A 41 1.30 -1.96 -0.61
C SER A 41 2.61 -2.37 0.07
N LEU A 42 2.94 -3.66 0.07
CA LEU A 42 4.19 -4.16 0.63
C LEU A 42 5.41 -3.59 -0.10
N ALA A 43 5.42 -3.63 -1.43
CA ALA A 43 6.48 -3.05 -2.24
C ALA A 43 6.65 -1.55 -1.99
N PHE A 44 5.52 -0.82 -1.90
CA PHE A 44 5.52 0.60 -1.55
C PHE A 44 6.14 0.85 -0.17
N PHE A 45 5.68 0.15 0.88
CA PHE A 45 6.23 0.34 2.23
C PHE A 45 7.71 -0.03 2.32
N VAL A 46 8.14 -1.11 1.66
CA VAL A 46 9.56 -1.46 1.55
C VAL A 46 10.35 -0.35 0.87
N SER A 47 9.85 0.23 -0.22
CA SER A 47 10.51 1.32 -0.92
C SER A 47 10.66 2.57 -0.04
N VAL A 48 9.63 2.90 0.73
CA VAL A 48 9.65 4.03 1.67
C VAL A 48 10.66 3.76 2.78
N LEU A 49 10.63 2.56 3.37
CA LEU A 49 11.53 2.18 4.46
C LEU A 49 13.01 2.20 4.04
N LEU A 50 13.32 1.71 2.84
CA LEU A 50 14.69 1.74 2.30
C LEU A 50 15.18 3.16 2.00
N ARG A 51 14.29 4.05 1.54
CA ARG A 51 14.61 5.47 1.35
C ARG A 51 14.92 6.15 2.69
N GLU A 52 14.15 5.85 3.73
CA GLU A 52 14.37 6.44 5.05
C GLU A 52 15.69 5.97 5.69
N MET A 53 16.00 4.68 5.58
CA MET A 53 17.28 4.13 6.08
C MET A 53 18.50 4.74 5.40
N THR A 54 18.40 5.06 4.10
CA THR A 54 19.50 5.67 3.34
C THR A 54 19.58 7.19 3.51
N ALA A 55 18.45 7.87 3.76
CA ALA A 55 18.39 9.29 4.08
C ALA A 55 18.95 9.63 5.47
N SER A 56 18.96 8.66 6.39
CA SER A 56 19.53 8.81 7.74
C SER A 56 21.07 8.73 7.77
N ARG A 57 21.77 8.85 6.64
CA ARG A 57 23.22 9.05 6.69
C ARG A 57 23.52 10.40 7.32
N PRO A 58 24.22 10.42 8.47
CA PRO A 58 24.46 11.65 9.20
C PRO A 58 25.25 12.60 8.31
N ARG A 59 24.84 13.86 8.34
CA ARG A 59 25.53 14.98 7.69
C ARG A 59 26.65 15.50 8.60
N ASP A 60 27.38 14.56 9.21
CA ASP A 60 28.53 14.78 10.05
C ASP A 60 29.67 14.09 9.26
N GLU A 61 30.73 14.70 8.74
CA GLU A 61 31.54 15.82 9.20
C GLU A 61 32.19 16.44 7.95
N ALA A 62 31.61 17.52 7.43
CA ALA A 62 32.24 18.29 6.35
C ALA A 62 32.18 19.78 6.71
N GLY A 63 33.14 20.21 7.51
CA GLY A 63 33.42 21.63 7.71
C GLY A 63 33.57 22.04 9.16
N GLU A 64 34.64 21.59 9.82
CA GLU A 64 35.27 22.38 10.88
C GLU A 64 36.79 22.17 10.74
N GLY A 65 37.37 22.84 9.75
CA GLY A 65 38.76 22.72 9.37
C GLY A 65 39.14 23.84 8.43
N ASP A 66 38.94 25.08 8.86
CA ASP A 66 39.74 26.23 8.41
C ASP A 66 39.51 27.44 9.33
N SER A 67 40.42 27.65 10.29
CA SER A 67 40.68 28.93 10.99
C SER A 67 42.02 28.85 11.72
#